data_AF-A0A3C1SAM9-F1
#
_entry.id   AF-A0A3C1SAM9-F1
#
_cell.length_a   1.000
_cell.length_b   1.000
_cell.length_c   1.000
_cell.angle_alpha   90.00
_cell.angle_beta   90.00
_cell.angle_gamma   90.00
#
_symmetry.space_group_name_H-M   'P 1'
#
loop_
_entity.id
_entity.type
_entity.pdbx_description
1 polymer ?
#
loop_
_entity_poly.entity_id
_entity_poly.type
_entity_poly.pdbx_seq_one_letter_code
_entity_poly.pdbx_strand_id
1 'polypeptide(L)' 'IHDETAVRERVVKLIKSGKLISIDGKELSLKADTLCIHGDTPGAWKLAKTIRESLEKEGITVAPLSSLTLNT' A
#
# COMPACT_ATOMS: atom_id res chain seq x y z
N ILE A 1 6.83 -3.14 11.21
CA ILE A 1 6.66 -4.41 10.44
C ILE A 1 7.88 -4.51 9.56
N HIS A 2 8.68 -5.57 9.68
CA HIS A 2 9.92 -5.73 8.90
C HIS A 2 9.84 -6.86 7.86
N ASP A 3 8.70 -7.54 7.78
CA ASP A 3 8.45 -8.59 6.80
C ASP A 3 7.78 -8.00 5.55
N GLU A 4 8.50 -8.04 4.41
CA GLU A 4 8.03 -7.53 3.12
C GLU A 4 6.74 -8.21 2.65
N THR A 5 6.56 -9.50 2.95
CA THR A 5 5.38 -10.28 2.54
C THR A 5 4.15 -9.81 3.30
N ALA A 6 4.29 -9.63 4.62
CA ALA A 6 3.22 -9.12 5.47
C ALA A 6 2.83 -7.68 5.10
N VAL A 7 3.79 -6.83 4.72
CA VAL A 7 3.50 -5.47 4.24
C VAL A 7 2.72 -5.52 2.92
N ARG A 8 3.18 -6.34 1.96
CA ARG A 8 2.51 -6.52 0.66
C ARG A 8 1.04 -6.92 0.84
N GLU A 9 0.78 -7.95 1.63
CA GLU A 9 -0.59 -8.47 1.84
C GLU A 9 -1.51 -7.40 2.47
N ARG A 10 -0.99 -6.64 3.44
CA ARG A 10 -1.73 -5.52 4.05
C ARG A 10 -2.04 -4.42 3.04
N VAL A 11 -1.07 -4.03 2.22
CA VAL A 11 -1.24 -2.98 1.21
C VAL A 11 -2.26 -3.40 0.14
N VAL A 12 -2.15 -4.63 -0.38
CA VAL A 12 -3.10 -5.15 -1.37
C VAL A 12 -4.51 -5.27 -0.78
N LYS A 13 -4.65 -5.77 0.46
CA LYS A 13 -5.95 -5.83 1.15
C LYS A 13 -6.53 -4.42 1.32
N LEU A 14 -5.73 -3.44 1.75
CA LEU A 14 -6.17 -2.07 1.92
C LEU A 14 -6.72 -1.49 0.61
N ILE A 15 -5.98 -1.60 -0.48
CA ILE A 15 -6.38 -1.00 -1.76
C ILE A 15 -7.63 -1.65 -2.34
N LYS A 16 -7.74 -2.99 -2.25
CA LYS A 16 -8.89 -3.72 -2.81
C LYS A 16 -10.16 -3.59 -1.98
N SER A 17 -10.03 -3.60 -0.65
CA SER A 17 -11.20 -3.69 0.25
C SER A 17 -11.48 -2.39 1.03
N GLY A 18 -10.54 -1.45 1.07
CA GLY A 18 -10.61 -0.28 1.94
C GLY A 18 -10.51 -0.65 3.43
N LYS A 19 -9.89 -1.79 3.76
CA LYS A 19 -9.83 -2.31 5.14
C LYS A 19 -8.46 -2.80 5.56
N LEU A 20 -8.15 -2.65 6.84
CA LEU A 20 -6.93 -3.13 7.50
C LEU A 20 -7.23 -3.78 8.85
N ILE A 21 -6.33 -4.64 9.31
CA ILE A 21 -6.38 -5.20 10.66
C ILE A 21 -5.40 -4.43 11.55
N SER A 22 -5.90 -3.87 12.65
CA SER A 22 -5.11 -3.20 13.68
C SER A 22 -4.26 -4.20 14.47
N ILE A 23 -3.30 -3.69 15.26
CA ILE A 23 -2.47 -4.52 16.13
C ILE A 23 -3.30 -5.27 17.20
N ASP A 24 -4.47 -4.75 17.55
CA ASP A 24 -5.40 -5.37 18.50
C ASP A 24 -6.39 -6.34 17.82
N GLY A 25 -6.20 -6.63 16.53
CA GLY A 25 -7.03 -7.56 15.76
C GLY A 25 -8.34 -6.99 15.24
N LYS A 26 -8.68 -5.73 15.54
CA LYS A 26 -9.89 -5.07 15.01
C LYS A 26 -9.72 -4.71 13.53
N GLU A 27 -10.77 -4.94 12.74
CA GLU A 27 -10.83 -4.48 11.35
C GLU A 27 -11.23 -3.00 11.30
N LEU A 28 -10.44 -2.20 10.58
CA LEU A 28 -10.60 -0.77 10.39
C LEU A 28 -10.88 -0.47 8.92
N SER A 29 -11.91 0.33 8.65
CA SER A 29 -12.16 0.89 7.33
C SER A 29 -11.32 2.15 7.12
N LEU A 30 -10.56 2.20 6.03
CA LEU A 30 -9.68 3.31 5.69
C LEU A 30 -9.79 3.63 4.20
N LYS A 31 -10.09 4.89 3.89
CA LYS A 31 -9.93 5.45 2.55
C LYS A 31 -8.54 6.06 2.45
N ALA A 32 -7.69 5.49 1.59
CA ALA A 32 -6.34 5.97 1.36
C ALA A 32 -6.11 6.17 -0.14
N ASP A 33 -5.87 7.42 -0.53
CA ASP A 33 -5.55 7.78 -1.92
C ASP A 33 -4.03 7.68 -2.20
N THR A 34 -3.22 7.61 -1.15
CA THR A 34 -1.75 7.58 -1.21
C THR A 34 -1.18 6.66 -0.13
N LEU A 35 -0.06 6.01 -0.44
CA LEU A 35 0.72 5.18 0.48
C LEU A 35 2.08 5.83 0.70
N CYS A 36 2.39 6.16 1.95
CA CYS A 36 3.71 6.66 2.31
C CYS A 36 4.69 5.49 2.48
N ILE A 37 5.86 5.58 1.85
CA ILE A 37 6.96 4.61 1.97
C ILE A 37 8.20 5.39 2.39
N HIS A 38 8.88 4.92 3.43
CA HIS A 38 10.12 5.53 3.93
C HIS A 38 11.33 4.82 3.33
N GLY A 39 12.35 5.60 2.95
CA GLY A 39 13.59 5.13 2.33
C GLY A 39 14.82 5.24 3.24
N ASP A 40 14.61 5.45 4.53
CA ASP A 40 15.62 5.78 5.54
C ASP A 40 16.39 4.57 6.09
N THR A 41 15.87 3.36 5.88
CA THR A 41 16.48 2.11 6.39
C THR A 41 17.23 1.36 5.28
N PRO A 42 18.39 0.72 5.57
CA PRO A 42 19.05 -0.15 4.61
C PRO A 42 18.10 -1.20 4.03
N GLY A 43 18.02 -1.27 2.70
CA GLY A 43 17.13 -2.20 2.00
C GLY A 43 15.68 -1.71 1.83
N ALA A 44 15.31 -0.52 2.31
CA ALA A 44 13.95 0.03 2.16
C ALA A 44 13.50 0.13 0.69
N TRP A 45 14.43 0.37 -0.23
CA TRP A 45 14.15 0.38 -1.67
C TRP A 45 13.61 -0.97 -2.18
N LYS A 46 14.00 -2.10 -1.57
CA LYS A 46 13.50 -3.43 -1.94
C LYS A 46 12.03 -3.54 -1.61
N LEU A 47 11.63 -3.10 -0.41
CA LEU A 47 10.22 -3.04 -0.02
C LEU A 47 9.42 -2.16 -0.99
N ALA A 48 9.91 -0.96 -1.32
CA ALA A 48 9.26 -0.08 -2.29
C ALA A 48 9.06 -0.74 -3.65
N LYS A 49 10.10 -1.42 -4.15
CA LYS A 49 10.05 -2.19 -5.40
C LYS A 49 9.04 -3.34 -5.33
N THR A 50 9.09 -4.17 -4.28
CA THR A 50 8.19 -5.31 -4.07
C THR A 50 6.72 -4.86 -4.00
N ILE A 51 6.43 -3.75 -3.31
CA ILE A 51 5.08 -3.19 -3.25
C ILE A 51 4.64 -2.79 -4.65
N ARG A 52 5.44 -2.00 -5.38
CA ARG A 52 5.08 -1.53 -6.71
C ARG A 52 4.81 -2.67 -7.69
N GLU A 53 5.70 -3.66 -7.77
CA GLU A 53 5.53 -4.83 -8.64
C GLU A 53 4.27 -5.64 -8.28
N SER A 54 3.95 -5.72 -6.98
CA SER A 54 2.74 -6.43 -6.53
C SER A 54 1.47 -5.69 -6.93
N LEU A 55 1.46 -4.37 -6.84
CA LEU A 55 0.33 -3.56 -7.30
C LEU A 55 0.13 -3.69 -8.81
N GLU A 56 1.21 -3.61 -9.58
CA GLU A 56 1.17 -3.76 -11.04
C GLU A 56 0.66 -5.16 -11.45
N LYS A 57 1.09 -6.23 -10.76
CA LYS A 57 0.58 -7.60 -10.99
C LYS A 57 -0.92 -7.76 -10.72
N GLU A 58 -1.45 -6.98 -9.80
CA GLU A 58 -2.88 -6.94 -9.46
C GLU A 58 -3.68 -5.99 -10.36
N GLY A 59 -3.05 -5.41 -11.41
CA GLY A 59 -3.68 -4.46 -12.33
C GLY A 59 -3.89 -3.06 -11.74
N ILE A 60 -3.26 -2.75 -10.60
CA ILE A 60 -3.38 -1.47 -9.91
C ILE A 60 -2.30 -0.53 -10.45
N THR A 61 -2.72 0.59 -11.02
CA THR A 61 -1.80 1.60 -11.56
C THR A 61 -1.29 2.51 -10.44
N VAL A 62 0.04 2.65 -10.35
CA VAL A 62 0.68 3.66 -9.50
C VAL A 62 0.90 4.92 -10.32
N ALA A 63 0.32 6.04 -9.88
CA ALA A 63 0.33 7.30 -10.60
C ALA A 63 0.54 8.48 -9.63
N PRO A 64 1.05 9.63 -10.10
CA PRO A 64 1.14 10.82 -9.28
C PRO A 64 -0.25 11.31 -8.87
N LEU A 65 -0.36 11.93 -7.70
CA LEU A 65 -1.66 12.44 -7.20
C LEU A 65 -2.33 13.40 -8.20
N SER A 66 -1.54 14.14 -8.99
CA SER A 66 -2.03 15.06 -10.02
C SER A 66 -2.80 14.41 -11.16
N SER A 67 -2.68 13.09 -11.37
CA SER A 67 -3.45 12.38 -12.39
C SER A 67 -4.82 11.90 -11.90
N LEU A 68 -5.14 12.06 -10.62
CA LEU A 68 -6.48 11.80 -10.12
C LEU A 68 -7.41 12.93 -10.58
N THR A 69 -8.28 12.65 -11.53
CA THR A 69 -9.47 13.47 -11.74
C THR A 69 -10.35 13.31 -10.51
N LEU A 70 -10.42 14.34 -9.67
CA LEU A 70 -11.33 14.39 -8.54
C LEU A 70 -12.77 14.38 -9.07
N ASN A 71 -13.40 13.20 -9.10
CA ASN A 71 -14.86 13.12 -9.13
C ASN A 71 -15.34 13.67 -7.79
N THR A 72 -15.64 14.97 -7.80
CA THR A 72 -16.26 15.68 -6.67
C THR A 72 -17.77 15.52 -6.78
#